data_AF-A0A6J0DQB8-F1
#
_entry.id   AF-A0A6J0DQB8-F1
#
_cell.length_a   1.000
_cell.length_b   1.000
_cell.length_c   1.000
_cell.angle_alpha   90.00
_cell.angle_beta   90.00
_cell.angle_gamma   90.00
#
_symmetry.space_group_name_H-M   'P 1'
#
loop_
_entity.id
_entity.type
_entity.pdbx_description
1 polymer ?
#
loop_
_entity_poly.entity_id
_entity_poly.type
_entity_poly.pdbx_seq_one_letter_code
_entity_poly.pdbx_strand_id
1 'polypeptide(L)'
;MSSVESHQEQLSQSDPSPSPNSCSSFELIDMDVGSSYEPVSSHWFYCKIIDSKEMWIPFNSDDSQQLEEAHGSGKDCNERVVPTEGGRYDVHLGERTRYAVYWDEPPSEVRRCTWFYKGDKDNKYVPYSESFSQVLEETYMLAVTLDEWKKKLESPNREIIVLHNPKLMVHYQPVAGSDEWGSTSTEQGRPRSVKRGVENIPVDIHCGNVNPLFSLTF
;
A
#
# COMPACT_ATOMS: atom_id res chain seq x y z
N MET A 1 81.81 12.12 -33.33
CA MET A 1 81.88 10.64 -33.48
C MET A 1 81.47 10.06 -32.13
N SER A 2 80.22 9.61 -32.02
CA SER A 2 79.83 8.18 -32.00
C SER A 2 80.15 7.54 -30.64
N SER A 3 79.36 6.72 -29.98
CA SER A 3 77.97 6.25 -30.04
C SER A 3 77.80 5.51 -28.69
N VAL A 4 76.71 5.76 -27.95
CA VAL A 4 75.58 4.82 -27.74
C VAL A 4 75.96 3.50 -27.05
N GLU A 5 75.53 3.40 -25.79
CA GLU A 5 74.62 2.38 -25.21
C GLU A 5 74.77 0.89 -25.61
N SER A 6 74.67 0.00 -24.61
CA SER A 6 73.49 -0.87 -24.44
C SER A 6 73.67 -1.87 -23.29
N HIS A 7 72.61 -1.98 -22.50
CA HIS A 7 72.39 -2.98 -21.44
C HIS A 7 71.86 -4.31 -22.03
N GLN A 8 72.46 -5.41 -21.54
CA GLN A 8 71.87 -6.67 -21.07
C GLN A 8 70.60 -7.27 -21.74
N GLU A 9 70.82 -8.36 -22.50
CA GLU A 9 69.89 -9.49 -22.76
C GLU A 9 69.80 -10.41 -21.50
N GLN A 10 68.82 -11.30 -21.22
CA GLN A 10 67.82 -11.98 -22.04
C GLN A 10 66.72 -12.65 -21.14
N LEU A 11 65.47 -12.55 -21.59
CA LEU A 11 64.28 -13.43 -21.52
C LEU A 11 64.19 -14.66 -20.57
N SER A 12 63.01 -14.82 -19.95
CA SER A 12 62.07 -15.93 -20.28
C SER A 12 60.66 -15.69 -19.74
N GLN A 13 59.68 -15.86 -20.62
CA GLN A 13 58.23 -15.63 -20.45
C GLN A 13 57.52 -16.79 -19.74
N SER A 14 56.47 -16.47 -18.98
CA SER A 14 55.29 -17.34 -18.83
C SER A 14 54.14 -16.58 -18.13
N ASP A 15 53.12 -16.20 -18.91
CA ASP A 15 51.74 -15.95 -18.45
C ASP A 15 50.93 -17.26 -18.62
N PRO A 16 49.93 -17.56 -17.77
CA PRO A 16 48.57 -17.10 -18.11
C PRO A 16 47.65 -16.68 -16.92
N SER A 17 46.83 -15.66 -17.23
CA SER A 17 45.45 -15.38 -16.78
C SER A 17 45.15 -15.00 -15.32
N PRO A 18 44.70 -13.75 -15.07
CA PRO A 18 43.99 -13.38 -13.85
C PRO A 18 42.47 -13.65 -13.95
N SER A 19 41.92 -14.25 -12.90
CA SER A 19 40.50 -14.46 -12.61
C SER A 19 39.69 -13.16 -12.60
N PRO A 20 38.42 -13.13 -13.06
CA PRO A 20 37.66 -11.90 -13.21
C PRO A 20 36.86 -11.54 -11.94
N ASN A 21 37.54 -11.22 -10.85
CA ASN A 21 36.84 -10.90 -9.60
C ASN A 21 37.54 -9.77 -8.84
N SER A 22 37.42 -8.54 -9.33
CA SER A 22 37.32 -7.33 -8.52
C SER A 22 37.16 -6.10 -9.42
N CYS A 23 35.93 -5.89 -9.90
CA CYS A 23 35.46 -4.60 -10.38
C CYS A 23 35.41 -3.67 -9.16
N SER A 24 36.40 -2.79 -9.04
CA SER A 24 36.29 -1.36 -9.30
C SER A 24 35.18 -0.68 -8.51
N SER A 25 35.62 0.06 -7.50
CA SER A 25 34.93 1.20 -6.93
C SER A 25 34.22 2.02 -8.01
N PHE A 26 32.90 2.08 -7.93
CA PHE A 26 32.17 3.30 -8.17
C PHE A 26 31.13 3.40 -7.06
N GLU A 27 31.24 4.44 -6.25
CA GLU A 27 30.04 5.03 -5.66
C GLU A 27 29.30 5.65 -6.84
N LEU A 28 28.22 5.02 -7.33
CA LEU A 28 27.22 5.81 -8.04
C LEU A 28 26.58 6.64 -6.94
N ILE A 29 27.12 7.83 -6.79
CA ILE A 29 26.35 9.07 -6.70
C ILE A 29 24.94 8.77 -7.23
N ASP A 30 24.00 8.66 -6.30
CA ASP A 30 22.58 8.45 -6.55
C ASP A 30 22.10 9.64 -7.39
N MET A 31 22.19 9.44 -8.69
CA MET A 31 21.92 10.44 -9.71
C MET A 31 20.41 10.55 -9.78
N ASP A 32 19.83 11.36 -8.89
CA ASP A 32 18.42 11.79 -8.82
C ASP A 32 17.55 11.08 -9.87
N VAL A 33 17.34 9.78 -9.65
CA VAL A 33 16.36 9.02 -10.41
C VAL A 33 15.05 9.59 -9.89
N GLY A 34 14.51 10.54 -10.65
CA GLY A 34 13.19 11.10 -10.41
C GLY A 34 12.28 9.93 -10.04
N SER A 35 11.71 10.00 -8.83
CA SER A 35 11.08 8.86 -8.16
C SER A 35 10.17 8.14 -9.15
N SER A 36 10.60 6.98 -9.66
CA SER A 36 9.78 6.23 -10.59
C SER A 36 8.53 5.75 -9.85
N TYR A 37 7.40 5.81 -10.53
CA TYR A 37 6.16 5.30 -9.95
C TYR A 37 6.25 3.77 -9.80
N GLU A 38 6.10 3.28 -8.57
CA GLU A 38 6.02 1.86 -8.25
C GLU A 38 4.60 1.49 -7.85
N PRO A 39 3.95 0.50 -8.48
CA PRO A 39 2.59 0.08 -8.14
C PRO A 39 2.43 -0.32 -6.67
N VAL A 40 1.29 0.04 -6.05
CA VAL A 40 0.95 -0.35 -4.68
C VAL A 40 0.20 -1.68 -4.63
N SER A 41 0.57 -2.53 -3.68
CA SER A 41 -0.16 -3.76 -3.39
C SER A 41 -1.49 -3.45 -2.69
N SER A 42 -2.56 -4.08 -3.15
CA SER A 42 -3.88 -3.98 -2.52
C SER A 42 -3.97 -4.87 -1.30
N HIS A 43 -4.73 -4.39 -0.31
CA HIS A 43 -4.93 -5.09 0.95
C HIS A 43 -6.43 -5.20 1.24
N TRP A 44 -6.82 -6.32 1.81
CA TRP A 44 -8.20 -6.62 2.13
C TRP A 44 -8.47 -6.39 3.61
N PHE A 45 -9.59 -5.73 3.90
CA PHE A 45 -10.06 -5.46 5.26
C PHE A 45 -11.53 -5.82 5.36
N TYR A 46 -11.98 -6.13 6.57
CA TYR A 46 -13.40 -6.22 6.89
C TYR A 46 -13.78 -5.24 8.00
N CYS A 47 -15.00 -4.72 7.94
CA CYS A 47 -15.53 -3.80 8.93
C CYS A 47 -16.24 -4.58 10.04
N LYS A 48 -15.84 -4.33 11.29
CA LYS A 48 -16.52 -4.85 12.47
C LYS A 48 -17.01 -3.70 13.33
N ILE A 49 -18.27 -3.78 13.76
CA ILE A 49 -18.84 -2.83 14.71
C ILE A 49 -18.54 -3.32 16.12
N ILE A 50 -17.73 -2.56 16.88
CA ILE A 50 -17.40 -2.83 18.27
C ILE A 50 -17.77 -1.57 19.06
N ASP A 51 -18.61 -1.71 20.10
CA ASP A 51 -19.09 -0.58 20.92
C ASP A 51 -19.68 0.58 20.09
N SER A 52 -20.50 0.24 19.09
CA SER A 52 -21.11 1.20 18.13
C SER A 52 -20.10 1.98 17.29
N LYS A 53 -18.85 1.51 17.20
CA LYS A 53 -17.81 2.09 16.36
C LYS A 53 -17.34 1.10 15.30
N GLU A 54 -17.25 1.58 14.06
CA GLU A 54 -16.64 0.82 12.97
C GLU A 54 -15.13 0.67 13.17
N MET A 55 -14.66 -0.57 13.04
CA MET A 55 -13.26 -0.93 13.07
C MET A 55 -12.91 -1.73 11.83
N TRP A 56 -11.95 -1.22 11.06
CA TRP A 56 -11.41 -1.91 9.89
C TRP A 56 -10.29 -2.84 10.33
N ILE A 57 -10.48 -4.14 10.12
CA ILE A 57 -9.55 -5.19 10.52
C ILE A 57 -8.95 -5.81 9.26
N PRO A 58 -7.62 -5.92 9.13
CA PRO A 58 -7.00 -6.56 7.98
C PRO A 58 -7.30 -8.06 7.98
N PHE A 59 -7.49 -8.65 6.80
CA PHE A 59 -7.39 -10.09 6.64
C PHE A 59 -5.93 -10.54 6.87
N ASN A 60 -5.74 -11.81 7.25
CA ASN A 60 -4.40 -12.41 7.26
C ASN A 60 -3.83 -12.48 5.83
N SER A 61 -2.53 -12.74 5.73
CA SER A 61 -1.83 -12.74 4.43
C SER A 61 -2.40 -13.76 3.44
N ASP A 62 -2.71 -14.98 3.89
CA ASP A 62 -3.22 -16.07 3.04
C ASP A 62 -4.62 -15.78 2.51
N ASP A 63 -5.53 -15.32 3.36
CA ASP A 63 -6.89 -14.93 2.97
C ASP A 63 -6.84 -13.71 2.05
N SER A 64 -6.02 -12.70 2.36
CA SER A 64 -5.86 -11.51 1.52
C SER A 64 -5.31 -11.86 0.14
N GLN A 65 -4.36 -12.79 0.04
CA GLN A 65 -3.84 -13.26 -1.25
C GLN A 65 -4.92 -13.99 -2.05
N GLN A 66 -5.65 -14.92 -1.43
CA GLN A 66 -6.73 -15.65 -2.09
C GLN A 66 -7.83 -14.71 -2.58
N LEU A 67 -8.19 -13.69 -1.80
CA LEU A 67 -9.14 -12.66 -2.20
C LEU A 67 -8.63 -11.85 -3.40
N GLU A 68 -7.35 -11.47 -3.42
CA GLU A 68 -6.77 -10.70 -4.53
C GLU A 68 -6.68 -11.52 -5.82
N GLU A 69 -6.20 -12.77 -5.75
CA GLU A 69 -6.19 -13.70 -6.87
C GLU A 69 -7.60 -13.93 -7.40
N ALA A 70 -8.56 -14.02 -6.48
CA ALA A 70 -9.95 -14.21 -6.82
C ALA A 70 -10.59 -13.00 -7.48
N HIS A 71 -10.19 -11.81 -7.06
CA HIS A 71 -10.59 -10.56 -7.66
C HIS A 71 -9.99 -10.37 -9.06
N GLY A 72 -8.71 -10.71 -9.25
CA GLY A 72 -7.96 -10.48 -10.49
C GLY A 72 -8.23 -11.47 -11.63
N SER A 73 -8.93 -12.59 -11.39
CA SER A 73 -9.00 -13.67 -12.38
C SER A 73 -9.92 -13.42 -13.60
N GLY A 74 -10.48 -12.21 -13.77
CA GLY A 74 -11.27 -11.82 -14.94
C GLY A 74 -12.60 -12.58 -15.15
N LYS A 75 -13.00 -13.45 -14.21
CA LYS A 75 -14.32 -14.08 -14.16
C LYS A 75 -15.29 -13.13 -13.46
N ASP A 76 -16.58 -13.23 -13.77
CA ASP A 76 -17.61 -12.42 -13.13
C ASP A 76 -17.49 -12.54 -11.60
N CYS A 77 -17.11 -11.44 -10.94
CA CYS A 77 -16.89 -11.41 -9.50
C CYS A 77 -18.20 -11.55 -8.73
N ASN A 78 -19.35 -11.40 -9.40
CA ASN A 78 -20.66 -11.33 -8.78
C ASN A 78 -21.07 -12.63 -8.08
N GLU A 79 -20.64 -13.79 -8.59
CA GLU A 79 -20.95 -15.11 -8.03
C GLU A 79 -19.77 -15.71 -7.25
N ARG A 80 -18.66 -14.98 -7.12
CA ARG A 80 -17.43 -15.53 -6.55
C ARG A 80 -17.42 -15.42 -5.03
N VAL A 81 -17.34 -16.58 -4.39
CA VAL A 81 -17.20 -16.73 -2.94
C VAL A 81 -15.81 -17.26 -2.61
N VAL A 82 -15.16 -16.66 -1.62
CA VAL A 82 -13.86 -17.07 -1.11
C VAL A 82 -13.98 -17.41 0.38
N PRO A 83 -13.68 -18.65 0.79
CA PRO A 83 -13.65 -19.00 2.20
C PRO A 83 -12.44 -18.33 2.87
N THR A 84 -12.66 -17.78 4.05
CA THR A 84 -11.68 -17.05 4.85
C THR A 84 -11.70 -17.53 6.30
N GLU A 85 -10.64 -17.22 7.05
CA GLU A 85 -10.45 -17.62 8.45
C GLU A 85 -10.62 -19.14 8.66
N GLY A 86 -10.06 -19.94 7.75
CA GLY A 86 -10.16 -21.40 7.80
C GLY A 86 -11.56 -21.94 7.47
N GLY A 87 -12.34 -21.23 6.64
CA GLY A 87 -13.69 -21.62 6.21
C GLY A 87 -14.79 -21.25 7.19
N ARG A 88 -14.48 -20.44 8.20
CA ARG A 88 -15.47 -19.94 9.17
C ARG A 88 -16.33 -18.81 8.61
N TYR A 89 -15.78 -18.08 7.64
CA TYR A 89 -16.43 -16.98 6.98
C TYR A 89 -16.30 -17.11 5.48
N ASP A 90 -17.35 -16.76 4.75
CA ASP A 90 -17.36 -16.68 3.30
C ASP A 90 -17.41 -15.22 2.87
N VAL A 91 -16.47 -14.82 2.01
CA VAL A 91 -16.45 -13.49 1.39
C VAL A 91 -17.05 -13.58 0.01
N HIS A 92 -18.16 -12.89 -0.18
CA HIS A 92 -18.82 -12.73 -1.46
C HIS A 92 -18.23 -11.51 -2.15
N LEU A 93 -17.42 -11.73 -3.19
CA LEU A 93 -16.67 -10.66 -3.84
C LEU A 93 -17.58 -9.67 -4.55
N GLY A 94 -18.66 -10.14 -5.19
CA GLY A 94 -19.60 -9.29 -5.93
C GLY A 94 -20.17 -8.13 -5.13
N GLU A 95 -20.70 -8.47 -3.96
CA GLU A 95 -21.32 -7.53 -3.03
C GLU A 95 -20.36 -6.99 -1.97
N ARG A 96 -19.08 -7.39 -2.01
CA ARG A 96 -18.05 -6.96 -1.06
C ARG A 96 -18.51 -7.18 0.40
N THR A 97 -19.04 -8.36 0.69
CA THR A 97 -19.63 -8.69 2.00
C THR A 97 -19.14 -10.04 2.50
N ARG A 98 -18.93 -10.15 3.81
CA ARG A 98 -18.51 -11.37 4.52
C ARG A 98 -19.64 -11.91 5.39
N TYR A 99 -19.86 -13.22 5.32
CA TYR A 99 -20.87 -13.95 6.09
C TYR A 99 -20.23 -15.00 6.97
N ALA A 100 -20.76 -15.18 8.18
CA ALA A 100 -20.43 -16.32 9.01
C ALA A 100 -21.08 -17.58 8.45
N VAL A 101 -20.33 -18.68 8.40
CA VAL A 101 -20.80 -19.96 7.82
C VAL A 101 -21.52 -20.81 8.86
N TYR A 102 -21.05 -20.79 10.10
CA TYR A 102 -21.49 -21.73 11.15
C TYR A 102 -22.32 -21.08 12.27
N TRP A 103 -22.51 -19.77 12.25
CA TRP A 103 -23.29 -19.04 13.25
C TRP A 103 -23.98 -17.83 12.63
N ASP A 104 -25.03 -17.35 13.29
CA ASP A 104 -25.74 -16.15 12.89
C ASP A 104 -24.98 -14.90 13.36
N GLU A 105 -24.44 -14.16 12.41
CA GLU A 105 -23.80 -12.86 12.61
C GLU A 105 -24.23 -11.90 11.50
N PRO A 106 -24.46 -10.61 11.79
CA PRO A 106 -24.70 -9.62 10.75
C PRO A 106 -23.57 -9.62 9.71
N PRO A 107 -23.89 -9.57 8.40
CA PRO A 107 -22.88 -9.50 7.36
C PRO A 107 -21.98 -8.28 7.55
N SER A 108 -20.69 -8.47 7.29
CA SER A 108 -19.67 -7.43 7.48
C SER A 108 -19.17 -6.93 6.13
N GLU A 109 -19.03 -5.62 5.96
CA GLU A 109 -18.46 -5.05 4.74
C GLU A 109 -17.01 -5.52 4.58
N VAL A 110 -16.63 -5.87 3.36
CA VAL A 110 -15.26 -6.19 2.95
C VAL A 110 -14.78 -5.12 1.99
N ARG A 111 -13.53 -4.68 2.15
CA ARG A 111 -12.98 -3.61 1.33
C ARG A 111 -11.57 -3.93 0.88
N ARG A 112 -11.37 -3.90 -0.43
CA ARG A 112 -10.05 -3.86 -1.06
C ARG A 112 -9.58 -2.41 -1.10
N CYS A 113 -8.39 -2.13 -0.59
CA CYS A 113 -7.89 -0.76 -0.52
C CYS A 113 -6.37 -0.68 -0.64
N THR A 114 -5.92 0.47 -1.13
CA THR A 114 -4.52 0.84 -1.29
C THR A 114 -4.19 2.16 -0.59
N TRP A 115 -5.21 2.87 -0.10
CA TRP A 115 -5.11 4.20 0.47
C TRP A 115 -5.91 4.33 1.75
N PHE A 116 -5.35 5.08 2.70
CA PHE A 116 -5.88 5.22 4.04
C PHE A 116 -5.82 6.68 4.51
N TYR A 117 -6.77 7.09 5.35
CA TYR A 117 -6.69 8.34 6.09
C TYR A 117 -6.64 8.10 7.58
N LYS A 118 -5.95 8.98 8.30
CA LYS A 118 -5.86 8.94 9.75
C LYS A 118 -7.18 9.39 10.38
N GLY A 119 -7.85 8.54 11.14
CA GLY A 119 -9.08 8.87 11.86
C GLY A 119 -8.88 9.92 12.95
N ASP A 120 -9.95 10.66 13.26
CA ASP A 120 -9.87 11.86 14.12
C ASP A 120 -9.56 11.56 15.58
N LYS A 121 -10.04 10.42 16.11
CA LYS A 121 -10.09 10.16 17.57
C LYS A 121 -9.06 9.16 18.08
N ASP A 122 -8.55 8.27 17.23
CA ASP A 122 -7.84 7.08 17.72
C ASP A 122 -6.53 6.74 17.00
N ASN A 123 -5.93 7.66 16.23
CA ASN A 123 -4.72 7.43 15.42
C ASN A 123 -4.79 6.19 14.50
N LYS A 124 -5.96 5.57 14.37
CA LYS A 124 -6.20 4.43 13.49
C LYS A 124 -6.35 4.93 12.06
N TYR A 125 -5.98 4.08 11.13
CA TYR A 125 -6.13 4.36 9.71
C TYR A 125 -7.40 3.70 9.21
N VAL A 126 -8.17 4.47 8.44
CA VAL A 126 -9.41 4.03 7.83
C VAL A 126 -9.19 3.90 6.33
N PRO A 127 -9.51 2.74 5.71
CA PRO A 127 -9.38 2.55 4.29
C PRO A 127 -10.40 3.39 3.54
N TYR A 128 -9.94 4.10 2.51
CA TYR A 128 -10.84 4.72 1.54
C TYR A 128 -11.63 3.65 0.79
N SER A 129 -12.79 4.03 0.23
CA SER A 129 -13.54 3.13 -0.66
C SER A 129 -12.65 2.66 -1.82
N GLU A 130 -12.94 1.48 -2.34
CA GLU A 130 -12.17 0.89 -3.45
C GLU A 130 -12.15 1.82 -4.68
N SER A 131 -13.32 2.34 -5.05
CA SER A 131 -13.47 3.26 -6.18
C SER A 131 -12.69 4.56 -5.99
N PHE A 132 -12.71 5.14 -4.79
CA PHE A 132 -11.98 6.38 -4.54
C PHE A 132 -10.47 6.15 -4.44
N SER A 133 -10.06 5.03 -3.85
CA SER A 133 -8.65 4.61 -3.80
C SER A 133 -8.06 4.46 -5.20
N GLN A 134 -8.84 3.96 -6.17
CA GLN A 134 -8.41 3.89 -7.57
C GLN A 134 -8.16 5.28 -8.17
N VAL A 135 -9.10 6.22 -8.03
CA VAL A 135 -8.94 7.59 -8.52
C VAL A 135 -7.74 8.29 -7.88
N LEU A 136 -7.53 8.06 -6.59
CA LEU A 136 -6.41 8.63 -5.83
C LEU A 136 -5.08 8.03 -6.30
N GLU A 137 -5.02 6.73 -6.56
CA GLU A 137 -3.83 6.06 -7.10
C GLU A 137 -3.49 6.53 -8.51
N GLU A 138 -4.48 6.64 -9.41
CA GLU A 138 -4.28 7.16 -10.77
C GLU A 138 -3.73 8.59 -10.74
N THR A 139 -4.26 9.43 -9.84
CA THR A 139 -3.79 10.80 -9.66
C THR A 139 -2.39 10.86 -9.06
N TYR A 140 -2.07 9.97 -8.12
CA TYR A 140 -0.74 9.85 -7.56
C TYR A 140 0.29 9.42 -8.61
N MET A 141 -0.04 8.41 -9.42
CA MET A 141 0.78 7.97 -10.54
C MET A 141 1.08 9.13 -11.51
N LEU A 142 0.06 9.90 -11.91
CA LEU A 142 0.25 11.07 -12.76
C LEU A 142 1.11 12.15 -12.10
N ALA A 143 0.89 12.43 -10.81
CA ALA A 143 1.68 13.43 -10.07
C ALA A 143 3.16 13.03 -9.97
N VAL A 144 3.44 11.75 -9.73
CA VAL A 144 4.81 11.22 -9.68
C VAL A 144 5.47 11.25 -11.07
N THR A 145 4.78 10.76 -12.09
CA THR A 145 5.34 10.61 -13.45
C THR A 145 5.56 11.95 -14.17
N LEU A 146 4.69 12.94 -13.91
CA LEU A 146 4.77 14.28 -14.50
C LEU A 146 5.48 15.30 -13.59
N ASP A 147 5.87 14.90 -12.38
CA ASP A 147 6.33 15.78 -11.30
C ASP A 147 5.38 16.97 -11.01
N GLU A 148 4.08 16.75 -11.23
CA GLU A 148 3.04 17.76 -11.04
C GLU A 148 2.28 17.55 -9.72
N TRP A 149 2.75 18.20 -8.68
CA TRP A 149 2.17 18.14 -7.34
C TRP A 149 1.08 19.19 -7.08
N LYS A 150 0.53 19.18 -5.85
CA LYS A 150 -0.58 20.04 -5.40
C LYS A 150 -1.89 19.77 -6.13
N LYS A 151 -2.04 18.57 -6.70
CA LYS A 151 -3.29 18.07 -7.28
C LYS A 151 -4.35 17.97 -6.19
N LYS A 152 -5.56 18.44 -6.48
CA LYS A 152 -6.72 18.37 -5.61
C LYS A 152 -7.70 17.34 -6.14
N LEU A 153 -8.16 16.48 -5.25
CA LEU A 153 -9.17 15.46 -5.47
C LEU A 153 -10.38 15.77 -4.61
N GLU A 154 -11.57 15.64 -5.15
CA GLU A 154 -12.81 15.75 -4.39
C GLU A 154 -13.37 14.35 -4.13
N SER A 155 -13.60 14.02 -2.86
CA SER A 155 -14.24 12.78 -2.47
C SER A 155 -15.75 12.84 -2.78
N PRO A 156 -16.44 11.69 -2.88
CA PRO A 156 -17.90 11.66 -3.03
C PRO A 156 -18.67 12.47 -1.96
N ASN A 157 -18.04 12.68 -0.79
CA ASN A 157 -18.60 13.43 0.33
C ASN A 157 -18.23 14.92 0.30
N ARG A 158 -17.70 15.43 -0.83
CA ARG A 158 -17.17 16.80 -0.99
C ARG A 158 -15.98 17.12 -0.07
N GLU A 159 -15.24 16.10 0.35
CA GLU A 159 -13.97 16.28 1.07
C GLU A 159 -12.84 16.49 0.07
N ILE A 160 -11.84 17.30 0.43
CA ILE A 160 -10.74 17.63 -0.47
C ILE A 160 -9.48 16.90 -0.04
N ILE A 161 -8.86 16.17 -0.96
CA ILE A 161 -7.56 15.52 -0.76
C ILE A 161 -6.53 16.27 -1.62
N VAL A 162 -5.38 16.60 -1.02
CA VAL A 162 -4.28 17.31 -1.71
C VAL A 162 -2.99 16.50 -1.62
N LEU A 163 -2.40 16.19 -2.78
CA LEU A 163 -1.12 15.48 -2.88
C LEU A 163 0.01 16.52 -2.99
N HIS A 164 0.73 16.80 -1.90
CA HIS A 164 1.79 17.82 -1.90
C HIS A 164 3.15 17.29 -2.38
N ASN A 165 3.48 16.04 -2.04
CA ASN A 165 4.65 15.27 -2.47
C ASN A 165 4.44 13.79 -2.09
N PRO A 166 5.35 12.84 -2.42
CA PRO A 166 5.16 11.42 -2.13
C PRO A 166 4.95 11.07 -0.64
N LYS A 167 5.43 11.92 0.28
CA LYS A 167 5.40 11.69 1.73
C LYS A 167 4.33 12.50 2.45
N LEU A 168 3.75 13.51 1.79
CA LEU A 168 2.81 14.46 2.39
C LEU A 168 1.55 14.58 1.55
N MET A 169 0.49 13.96 2.03
CA MET A 169 -0.84 14.01 1.45
C MET A 169 -1.84 14.30 2.55
N VAL A 170 -2.80 15.16 2.25
CA VAL A 170 -3.68 15.75 3.27
C VAL A 170 -5.13 15.62 2.86
N HIS A 171 -5.98 15.24 3.79
CA HIS A 171 -7.44 15.16 3.65
C HIS A 171 -8.10 16.25 4.52
N TYR A 172 -8.84 17.14 3.86
CA TYR A 172 -9.65 18.21 4.43
C TYR A 172 -11.13 17.84 4.40
N GLN A 173 -11.80 17.90 5.55
CA GLN A 173 -13.26 17.74 5.58
C GLN A 173 -13.99 19.04 5.27
N PRO A 174 -15.15 18.97 4.60
CA PRO A 174 -16.03 20.11 4.45
C PRO A 174 -16.57 20.50 5.82
N VAL A 175 -16.63 21.80 6.05
CA VAL A 175 -17.21 22.39 7.26
C VAL A 175 -18.72 22.20 7.16
N ALA A 176 -19.34 21.59 8.17
CA ALA A 176 -20.80 21.62 8.30
C ALA A 176 -21.20 23.11 8.44
N GLY A 177 -22.13 23.57 7.60
CA GLY A 177 -22.39 24.99 7.33
C GLY A 177 -22.41 25.87 8.59
N SER A 178 -21.57 26.90 8.60
CA SER A 178 -21.73 28.05 9.49
C SER A 178 -23.03 28.75 9.11
N ASP A 179 -23.96 28.79 10.04
CA ASP A 179 -25.11 29.68 9.98
C ASP A 179 -24.66 31.15 9.83
N GLU A 180 -25.53 31.90 9.18
CA GLU A 180 -25.39 33.25 8.65
C GLU A 180 -25.32 34.34 9.76
N TRP A 181 -24.38 34.31 10.70
CA TRP A 181 -24.03 35.48 11.54
C TRP A 181 -22.61 35.30 12.08
N GLY A 182 -21.67 36.07 11.52
CA GLY A 182 -20.24 35.77 11.58
C GLY A 182 -19.61 35.67 12.97
N SER A 183 -18.61 34.78 13.09
CA SER A 183 -17.30 35.06 13.72
C SER A 183 -16.31 33.87 13.59
N THR A 184 -15.12 34.20 13.12
CA THR A 184 -13.82 33.50 13.19
C THR A 184 -13.49 32.34 12.24
N SER A 185 -12.35 32.51 11.60
CA SER A 185 -11.75 31.77 10.49
C SER A 185 -11.07 30.44 10.88
N THR A 186 -11.68 29.60 11.72
CA THR A 186 -11.01 28.38 12.21
C THR A 186 -11.91 27.15 12.34
N GLU A 187 -12.80 26.92 11.39
CA GLU A 187 -13.54 25.64 11.34
C GLU A 187 -13.29 24.82 10.08
N GLN A 188 -12.17 25.02 9.37
CA GLN A 188 -11.65 23.91 8.57
C GLN A 188 -11.25 22.80 9.54
N GLY A 189 -11.98 21.68 9.53
CA GLY A 189 -11.64 20.50 10.32
C GLY A 189 -10.15 20.19 10.17
N ARG A 190 -9.49 19.80 11.28
CA ARG A 190 -8.04 19.62 11.31
C ARG A 190 -7.59 18.74 10.13
N PRO A 191 -6.61 19.19 9.32
CA PRO A 191 -6.13 18.41 8.19
C PRO A 191 -5.64 17.03 8.66
N ARG A 192 -6.10 15.98 7.98
CA ARG A 192 -5.74 14.59 8.27
C ARG A 192 -4.65 14.10 7.34
N SER A 193 -3.77 13.25 7.84
CA SER A 193 -2.79 12.58 7.00
C SER A 193 -3.45 11.50 6.15
N VAL A 194 -3.06 11.44 4.88
CA VAL A 194 -3.35 10.35 3.96
C VAL A 194 -2.09 9.52 3.78
N LYS A 195 -2.24 8.20 3.65
CA LYS A 195 -1.15 7.23 3.50
C LYS A 195 -1.45 6.27 2.37
N ARG A 196 -0.42 6.00 1.58
CA ARG A 196 -0.38 4.98 0.52
C ARG A 196 0.14 3.69 1.11
N GLY A 197 -0.50 2.57 0.77
CA GLY A 197 -0.13 1.24 1.20
C GLY A 197 -0.25 1.02 2.71
N VAL A 198 0.11 -0.19 3.16
CA VAL A 198 0.08 -0.58 4.58
C VAL A 198 1.43 -0.44 5.26
N GLU A 199 2.51 -0.33 4.50
CA GLU A 199 3.90 -0.27 4.98
C GLU A 199 4.17 0.99 5.83
N ASN A 200 3.35 2.02 5.67
CA ASN A 200 3.46 3.30 6.36
C ASN A 200 2.45 3.50 7.50
N ILE A 201 1.69 2.46 7.86
CA ILE A 201 0.66 2.51 8.90
C ILE A 201 0.84 1.34 9.89
N PRO A 202 0.48 1.51 11.17
CA PRO A 202 0.62 0.46 12.18
C PRO A 202 -0.52 -0.56 12.07
N VAL A 203 -0.56 -1.33 10.98
CA VAL A 203 -1.52 -2.42 10.77
C VAL A 203 -0.80 -3.75 10.98
N ASP A 204 -1.34 -4.58 11.88
CA ASP A 204 -0.82 -5.92 12.15
C ASP A 204 -1.48 -6.94 11.21
N ILE A 205 -0.79 -7.25 10.11
CA ILE A 205 -1.22 -8.28 9.16
C ILE A 205 -0.57 -9.58 9.59
N HIS A 206 -1.36 -10.45 10.19
CA HIS A 206 -0.91 -11.76 10.60
C HIS A 206 -0.56 -12.58 9.36
N CYS A 207 0.69 -13.05 9.27
CA CYS A 207 1.05 -14.12 8.36
C CYS A 207 0.38 -15.38 8.93
N GLY A 208 -0.49 -16.05 8.17
CA GLY A 208 -1.33 -17.14 8.66
C GLY A 208 -0.49 -18.31 9.15
N ASN A 209 -0.05 -18.26 10.40
CA ASN A 209 0.66 -19.37 10.98
C ASN A 209 -0.38 -20.42 11.37
N VAL A 210 -0.35 -21.54 10.65
CA VAL A 210 -1.04 -22.77 11.03
C VAL A 210 -0.77 -23.05 12.50
N ASN A 211 -1.81 -23.05 13.33
CA ASN A 211 -1.68 -23.54 14.70
C ASN A 211 -1.17 -25.00 14.63
N PRO A 212 0.03 -25.35 15.16
CA PRO A 212 0.47 -26.74 15.21
C PRO A 212 -0.29 -27.56 16.27
N LEU A 213 -1.40 -27.04 16.81
CA LEU A 213 -2.09 -27.59 17.98
C LEU A 213 -3.10 -28.70 17.67
N PHE A 214 -3.14 -29.22 16.43
CA PHE A 214 -3.94 -30.41 16.07
C PHE A 214 -3.12 -31.63 15.64
N SER A 215 -1.84 -31.71 16.03
CA SER A 215 -1.13 -33.01 16.06
C SER A 215 -1.14 -33.56 17.49
N LEU A 216 -2.33 -33.89 17.99
CA LEU A 216 -2.46 -34.90 19.03
C LEU A 216 -3.06 -36.13 18.35
N THR A 217 -2.16 -37.02 17.97
CA THR A 217 -2.42 -38.41 17.60
C THR A 217 -3.27 -39.10 18.66
N PHE A 218 -4.34 -39.75 18.22
CA PHE A 218 -4.91 -40.92 18.90
C PHE A 218 -4.43 -42.18 18.17
#